data_AF-A0A971SDL8-F1
#
_entry.id   AF-A0A971SDL8-F1
#
_cell.length_a   1.000
_cell.length_b   1.000
_cell.length_c   1.000
_cell.angle_alpha   90.00
_cell.angle_beta   90.00
_cell.angle_gamma   90.00
#
_symmetry.space_group_name_H-M   'P 1'
#
loop_
_entity.id
_entity.type
_entity.pdbx_description
1 polymer ?
#
loop_
_entity_poly.entity_id
_entity_poly.type
_entity_poly.pdbx_seq_one_letter_code
_entity_poly.pdbx_strand_id
1 'polypeptide(L)'
;MEPAIGDSRDGFYSILTWEDLEDWAGPKIAGRGQEYLRRNLVKDLSLAPNGEIVAWVDGSKRYATAVDVEGGDLVFTCTCPYDDGVCKHAVAVLLAYLESQKDEQTIREVDKNDPRLLLLEEKDFGPEDFDTSDENEDDDEYMEDNFNRKVNHSSSPVKIETVSHIQAYLEKQTKDQLIQIIAELAENNPTIKLSLEDRCAVDENRVPSLVKTIQKEIVKLSQTPGWKNHWNGEGFIPDYSRVRNLLSQLLSKGYAEEVMELGKELLTTGKELIEMSDDDGETGSEIAGCLEIVFKALAASPLSSRNYPIE
;
A
#
# COMPACT_ATOMS: atom_id res chain seq x y z
N MET A 1 -16.48 -35.48 11.53
CA MET A 1 -17.37 -34.45 10.97
C MET A 1 -17.34 -33.31 11.96
N GLU A 2 -16.44 -32.35 11.72
CA GLU A 2 -16.41 -31.09 12.46
C GLU A 2 -17.65 -30.26 12.11
N PRO A 3 -18.28 -29.59 13.08
CA PRO A 3 -19.41 -28.73 12.80
C PRO A 3 -18.95 -27.46 12.07
N ALA A 4 -19.81 -26.96 11.19
CA ALA A 4 -19.59 -25.74 10.42
C ALA A 4 -19.37 -24.53 11.34
N ILE A 5 -18.26 -23.83 11.13
CA ILE A 5 -17.79 -22.65 11.89
C ILE A 5 -18.70 -21.41 11.66
N GLY A 6 -19.75 -21.51 10.84
CA GLY A 6 -20.65 -20.39 10.51
C GLY A 6 -21.74 -20.10 11.55
N ASP A 7 -22.24 -21.09 12.29
CA ASP A 7 -23.45 -20.94 13.11
C ASP A 7 -23.20 -20.23 14.46
N SER A 8 -21.94 -20.15 14.91
CA SER A 8 -21.57 -19.53 16.20
C SER A 8 -21.25 -18.04 16.11
N ARG A 9 -20.75 -17.55 14.96
CA ARG A 9 -20.32 -16.14 14.81
C ARG A 9 -21.51 -15.19 14.62
N ASP A 10 -22.45 -15.52 13.74
CA ASP A 10 -23.63 -14.70 13.52
C ASP A 10 -24.51 -14.61 14.78
N GLY A 11 -24.60 -15.72 15.53
CA GLY A 11 -25.23 -15.73 16.85
C GLY A 11 -24.56 -14.77 17.83
N PHE A 12 -23.22 -14.72 17.85
CA PHE A 12 -22.45 -13.83 18.71
C PHE A 12 -22.68 -12.35 18.37
N TYR A 13 -22.63 -11.98 17.09
CA TYR A 13 -22.86 -10.59 16.66
C TYR A 13 -24.29 -10.12 16.94
N SER A 14 -25.28 -11.02 16.88
CA SER A 14 -26.70 -10.67 17.10
C SER A 14 -27.04 -10.28 18.55
N ILE A 15 -26.25 -10.73 19.52
CA ILE A 15 -26.45 -10.47 20.95
C ILE A 15 -25.58 -9.33 21.49
N LEU A 16 -24.66 -8.82 20.67
CA LEU A 16 -23.68 -7.82 21.08
C LEU A 16 -24.36 -6.50 21.42
N THR A 17 -24.11 -5.99 22.62
CA THR A 17 -24.69 -4.75 23.13
C THR A 17 -23.69 -3.59 23.07
N TRP A 18 -24.17 -2.38 23.32
CA TRP A 18 -23.29 -1.22 23.47
C TRP A 18 -22.38 -1.35 24.70
N GLU A 19 -22.87 -1.96 25.79
CA GLU A 19 -22.07 -2.22 26.98
C GLU A 19 -20.90 -3.15 26.65
N ASP A 20 -21.11 -4.20 25.85
CA ASP A 20 -20.04 -5.10 25.40
C ASP A 20 -18.96 -4.38 24.57
N LEU A 21 -19.35 -3.37 23.77
CA LEU A 21 -18.40 -2.53 23.03
C LEU A 21 -17.62 -1.57 23.92
N GLU A 22 -18.27 -1.03 24.95
CA GLU A 22 -17.60 -0.20 25.96
C GLU A 22 -16.64 -1.02 26.82
N ASP A 23 -16.98 -2.28 27.13
CA ASP A 23 -16.10 -3.21 27.82
C ASP A 23 -14.91 -3.63 26.94
N TRP A 24 -15.13 -3.84 25.64
CA TRP A 24 -14.08 -4.21 24.69
C TRP A 24 -13.09 -3.07 24.41
N ALA A 25 -13.58 -1.86 24.14
CA ALA A 25 -12.74 -0.75 23.67
C ALA A 25 -12.58 0.40 24.67
N GLY A 26 -13.37 0.43 25.73
CA GLY A 26 -13.53 1.59 26.61
C GLY A 26 -14.51 2.64 26.02
N PRO A 27 -15.28 3.35 26.87
CA PRO A 27 -16.38 4.22 26.43
C PRO A 27 -15.92 5.35 25.50
N LYS A 28 -14.72 5.90 25.72
CA LYS A 28 -14.17 6.98 24.89
C LYS A 28 -13.83 6.50 23.48
N ILE A 29 -13.25 5.31 23.33
CA ILE A 29 -12.89 4.76 22.02
C ILE A 29 -14.16 4.26 21.31
N ALA A 30 -15.06 3.60 22.04
CA ALA A 30 -16.36 3.18 21.52
C ALA A 30 -17.13 4.35 20.90
N GLY A 31 -17.23 5.47 21.64
CA GLY A 31 -17.86 6.70 21.15
C GLY A 31 -17.19 7.27 19.88
N ARG A 32 -15.86 7.23 19.79
CA ARG A 32 -15.13 7.64 18.57
C ARG A 32 -15.38 6.69 17.40
N GLY A 33 -15.46 5.39 17.64
CA GLY A 33 -15.81 4.41 16.61
C GLY A 33 -17.21 4.67 16.03
N GLN A 34 -18.17 4.97 16.91
CA GLN A 34 -19.52 5.38 16.49
C GLN A 34 -19.51 6.69 15.68
N GLU A 35 -18.68 7.67 16.02
CA GLU A 35 -18.53 8.88 15.22
C GLU A 35 -18.00 8.57 13.80
N TYR A 36 -17.03 7.66 13.69
CA TYR A 36 -16.47 7.24 12.40
C TYR A 36 -17.52 6.58 11.49
N LEU A 37 -18.36 5.70 12.07
CA LEU A 37 -19.50 5.13 11.35
C LEU A 37 -20.48 6.22 10.89
N ARG A 38 -20.89 7.14 11.79
CA ARG A 38 -21.83 8.23 11.46
C ARG A 38 -21.32 9.16 10.36
N ARG A 39 -20.00 9.35 10.29
CA ARG A 39 -19.33 10.15 9.25
C ARG A 39 -19.11 9.38 7.95
N ASN A 40 -19.57 8.14 7.87
CA ASN A 40 -19.42 7.24 6.72
C ASN A 40 -17.95 7.07 6.30
N LEU A 41 -17.06 6.92 7.30
CA LEU A 41 -15.62 6.73 7.09
C LEU A 41 -15.22 5.26 6.91
N VAL A 42 -16.15 4.33 7.11
CA VAL A 42 -15.96 2.91 6.80
C VAL A 42 -16.34 2.69 5.34
N LYS A 43 -15.39 2.22 4.53
CA LYS A 43 -15.55 1.98 3.09
C LYS A 43 -15.37 0.50 2.76
N ASP A 44 -16.05 0.06 1.71
CA ASP A 44 -15.96 -1.28 1.14
C ASP A 44 -16.11 -2.43 2.14
N LEU A 45 -17.03 -2.32 3.11
CA LEU A 45 -17.29 -3.40 4.07
C LEU A 45 -17.51 -4.75 3.35
N SER A 46 -16.72 -5.75 3.73
CA SER A 46 -16.68 -7.05 3.07
C SER A 46 -16.34 -8.17 4.08
N LEU A 47 -16.51 -9.43 3.68
CA LEU A 47 -16.14 -10.61 4.48
C LEU A 47 -14.95 -11.33 3.84
N ALA A 48 -13.97 -11.74 4.64
CA ALA A 48 -12.93 -12.66 4.20
C ALA A 48 -13.43 -14.11 4.13
N PRO A 49 -12.76 -15.01 3.39
CA PRO A 49 -13.21 -16.40 3.22
C PRO A 49 -13.32 -17.20 4.54
N ASN A 50 -12.60 -16.76 5.58
CA ASN A 50 -12.66 -17.32 6.93
C ASN A 50 -13.85 -16.77 7.75
N GLY A 51 -14.62 -15.80 7.25
CA GLY A 51 -15.73 -15.14 7.95
C GLY A 51 -15.35 -13.87 8.72
N GLU A 52 -14.10 -13.43 8.64
CA GLU A 52 -13.62 -12.19 9.27
C GLU A 52 -14.18 -10.95 8.53
N ILE A 53 -14.53 -9.92 9.29
CA ILE A 53 -15.07 -8.67 8.76
C ILE A 53 -13.91 -7.77 8.36
N VAL A 54 -13.87 -7.33 7.11
CA VAL A 54 -12.76 -6.52 6.58
C VAL A 54 -13.29 -5.25 5.91
N ALA A 55 -12.67 -4.12 6.20
CA ALA A 55 -13.03 -2.83 5.63
C ALA A 55 -11.84 -1.86 5.55
N TRP A 56 -11.99 -0.83 4.73
CA TRP A 56 -11.15 0.35 4.78
C TRP A 56 -11.74 1.37 5.75
N VAL A 57 -10.90 2.04 6.54
CA VAL A 57 -11.33 3.13 7.42
C VAL A 57 -10.50 4.37 7.14
N ASP A 58 -11.18 5.44 6.71
CA ASP A 58 -10.55 6.71 6.36
C ASP A 58 -10.23 7.54 7.63
N GLY A 59 -9.00 8.02 7.72
CA GLY A 59 -8.50 8.85 8.83
C GLY A 59 -7.52 9.91 8.34
N SER A 60 -6.40 10.10 9.05
CA SER A 60 -5.26 10.87 8.52
C SER A 60 -4.57 10.17 7.35
N LYS A 61 -4.75 8.85 7.30
CA LYS A 61 -4.34 7.90 6.27
C LYS A 61 -5.47 6.90 6.13
N ARG A 62 -5.42 6.06 5.09
CA ARG A 62 -6.34 4.94 4.97
C ARG A 62 -5.81 3.74 5.73
N TYR A 63 -6.68 3.11 6.52
CA TYR A 63 -6.31 1.95 7.34
C TYR A 63 -7.11 0.71 6.93
N ALA A 64 -6.42 -0.40 6.68
CA ALA A 64 -7.08 -1.70 6.56
C ALA A 64 -7.41 -2.17 7.97
N THR A 65 -8.65 -2.60 8.18
CA THR A 65 -9.16 -3.01 9.49
C THR A 65 -9.95 -4.30 9.34
N ALA A 66 -9.65 -5.23 10.24
CA ALA A 66 -10.21 -6.56 10.34
C ALA A 66 -10.76 -6.79 11.75
N VAL A 67 -11.92 -7.43 11.85
CA VAL A 67 -12.52 -7.84 13.13
C VAL A 67 -13.04 -9.27 12.96
N ASP A 68 -12.70 -10.14 13.90
CA ASP A 68 -13.21 -11.51 13.97
C ASP A 68 -13.63 -11.85 15.41
N VAL A 69 -14.28 -13.00 15.55
CA VAL A 69 -14.63 -13.62 16.84
C VAL A 69 -13.89 -14.94 16.95
N GLU A 70 -13.00 -15.02 17.93
CA GLU A 70 -12.24 -16.22 18.26
C GLU A 70 -12.55 -16.66 19.69
N GLY A 71 -12.95 -17.92 19.88
CA GLY A 71 -13.21 -18.45 21.23
C GLY A 71 -14.38 -17.78 22.00
N GLY A 72 -15.17 -16.93 21.33
CA GLY A 72 -16.21 -16.12 21.97
C GLY A 72 -15.75 -14.72 22.39
N ASP A 73 -14.54 -14.31 22.01
CA ASP A 73 -14.00 -12.98 22.25
C ASP A 73 -13.78 -12.23 20.92
N LEU A 74 -13.89 -10.90 20.95
CA LEU A 74 -13.61 -10.05 19.79
C LEU A 74 -12.11 -9.85 19.61
N VAL A 75 -11.60 -10.24 18.46
CA VAL A 75 -10.22 -9.99 18.02
C VAL A 75 -10.22 -8.98 16.87
N PHE A 76 -9.13 -8.22 16.74
CA PHE A 76 -9.01 -7.23 15.68
C PHE A 76 -7.57 -7.09 15.20
N THR A 77 -7.44 -6.78 13.92
CA THR A 77 -6.17 -6.36 13.30
C THR A 77 -6.42 -5.08 12.52
N CYS A 78 -5.57 -4.06 12.72
CA CYS A 78 -5.75 -2.77 12.05
C CYS A 78 -4.40 -2.14 11.75
N THR A 79 -4.20 -1.61 10.54
CA THR A 79 -2.92 -0.99 10.14
C THR A 79 -2.68 0.40 10.74
N CYS A 80 -3.53 0.86 11.66
CA CYS A 80 -3.34 2.15 12.31
C CYS A 80 -2.22 2.13 13.35
N PRO A 81 -1.53 3.27 13.58
CA PRO A 81 -0.41 3.35 14.52
C PRO A 81 -0.82 3.36 16.00
N TYR A 82 -2.11 3.20 16.29
CA TYR A 82 -2.59 3.13 17.68
C TYR A 82 -2.29 1.75 18.25
N ASP A 83 -1.55 1.71 19.35
CA ASP A 83 -1.03 0.53 20.03
C ASP A 83 -1.60 0.32 21.43
N ASP A 84 -2.27 1.32 22.00
CA ASP A 84 -2.95 1.27 23.30
C ASP A 84 -4.28 0.47 23.29
N GLY A 85 -4.27 -0.74 22.71
CA GLY A 85 -5.42 -1.65 22.66
C GLY A 85 -6.37 -1.45 21.49
N VAL A 86 -7.67 -1.76 21.69
CA VAL A 86 -8.69 -1.68 20.63
C VAL A 86 -8.76 -0.27 20.06
N CYS A 87 -8.60 -0.16 18.75
CA CYS A 87 -8.67 1.13 18.08
C CYS A 87 -10.12 1.46 17.69
N LYS A 88 -10.41 2.76 17.56
CA LYS A 88 -11.72 3.25 17.09
C LYS A 88 -12.12 2.71 15.70
N HIS A 89 -11.15 2.32 14.86
CA HIS A 89 -11.44 1.77 13.53
C HIS A 89 -12.05 0.38 13.64
N ALA A 90 -11.53 -0.48 14.52
CA ALA A 90 -12.09 -1.81 14.76
C ALA A 90 -13.54 -1.72 15.25
N VAL A 91 -13.82 -0.81 16.20
CA VAL A 91 -15.19 -0.53 16.65
C VAL A 91 -16.07 -0.04 15.49
N ALA A 92 -15.58 0.88 14.65
CA ALA A 92 -16.35 1.41 13.54
C ALA A 92 -16.71 0.32 12.51
N VAL A 93 -15.77 -0.58 12.20
CA VAL A 93 -15.99 -1.72 11.29
C VAL A 93 -17.03 -2.69 11.85
N LEU A 94 -16.91 -3.06 13.13
CA LEU A 94 -17.88 -3.92 13.79
C LEU A 94 -19.28 -3.29 13.79
N LEU A 95 -19.39 -2.01 14.13
CA LEU A 95 -20.67 -1.30 14.09
C LEU A 95 -21.25 -1.22 12.67
N ALA A 96 -20.42 -0.99 11.65
CA ALA A 96 -20.86 -0.98 10.25
C ALA A 96 -21.43 -2.35 9.83
N TYR A 97 -20.79 -3.44 10.24
CA TYR A 97 -21.29 -4.80 10.04
C TYR A 97 -22.65 -5.00 10.71
N LEU A 98 -22.78 -4.64 11.98
CA LEU A 98 -24.04 -4.77 12.72
C LEU A 98 -25.18 -3.94 12.11
N GLU A 99 -24.89 -2.76 11.54
CA GLU A 99 -25.89 -1.94 10.83
C GLU A 99 -26.29 -2.59 9.49
N SER A 100 -25.33 -3.08 8.71
CA SER A 100 -25.60 -3.75 7.44
C SER A 100 -26.45 -5.02 7.60
N GLN A 101 -26.30 -5.75 8.70
CA GLN A 101 -27.13 -6.92 9.04
C GLN A 101 -28.57 -6.53 9.38
N LYS A 102 -28.78 -5.39 10.05
CA LYS A 102 -30.14 -4.86 10.34
C LYS A 102 -30.85 -4.39 9.10
N ASP A 103 -30.11 -3.87 8.14
CA ASP A 103 -30.62 -3.38 6.85
C ASP A 103 -30.76 -4.49 5.80
N GLU A 104 -30.53 -5.76 6.17
CA GLU A 104 -30.54 -6.93 5.28
C GLU A 104 -29.64 -6.76 4.03
N GLN A 105 -28.55 -6.00 4.16
CA GLN A 105 -27.63 -5.77 3.07
C GLN A 105 -26.72 -6.99 2.86
N THR A 106 -26.64 -7.47 1.63
CA THR A 106 -25.72 -8.55 1.28
C THR A 106 -24.27 -8.03 1.24
N ILE A 107 -23.47 -8.44 2.21
CA ILE A 107 -22.03 -8.14 2.24
C ILE A 107 -21.30 -9.09 1.29
N ARG A 108 -20.38 -8.55 0.50
CA ARG A 108 -19.60 -9.33 -0.47
C ARG A 108 -18.43 -10.03 0.21
N GLU A 109 -18.14 -11.24 -0.24
CA GLU A 109 -16.89 -11.93 0.11
C GLU A 109 -15.74 -11.36 -0.75
N VAL A 110 -14.57 -11.15 -0.13
CA VAL A 110 -13.36 -10.68 -0.82
C VAL A 110 -12.55 -11.83 -1.40
N ASP A 111 -11.79 -11.56 -2.45
CA ASP A 111 -10.80 -12.51 -2.96
C ASP A 111 -9.62 -12.66 -1.98
N LYS A 112 -8.91 -13.79 -2.05
CA LYS A 112 -7.69 -14.03 -1.25
C LYS A 112 -6.58 -13.00 -1.50
N ASN A 113 -6.58 -12.34 -2.65
CA ASN A 113 -5.62 -11.30 -3.00
C ASN A 113 -6.17 -9.89 -2.75
N ASP A 114 -7.19 -9.74 -1.90
CA ASP A 114 -7.71 -8.42 -1.56
C ASP A 114 -6.61 -7.56 -0.91
N PRO A 115 -6.40 -6.31 -1.40
CA PRO A 115 -5.44 -5.36 -0.86
C PRO A 115 -5.41 -5.24 0.67
N ARG A 116 -6.57 -5.32 1.32
CA ARG A 116 -6.68 -5.18 2.77
C ARG A 116 -6.06 -6.37 3.48
N LEU A 117 -6.32 -7.58 3.00
CA LEU A 117 -5.75 -8.80 3.55
C LEU A 117 -4.22 -8.79 3.45
N LEU A 118 -3.68 -8.35 2.30
CA LEU A 118 -2.24 -8.26 2.10
C LEU A 118 -1.54 -7.34 3.11
N LEU A 119 -2.18 -6.25 3.51
CA LEU A 119 -1.65 -5.33 4.52
C LEU A 119 -1.76 -5.86 5.95
N LEU A 120 -2.85 -6.58 6.23
CA LEU A 120 -3.10 -7.14 7.55
C LEU A 120 -2.13 -8.30 7.84
N GLU A 121 -1.84 -9.14 6.83
CA GLU A 121 -0.79 -10.18 6.89
C GLU A 121 0.57 -9.60 7.33
N GLU A 122 0.97 -8.43 6.82
CA GLU A 122 2.26 -7.80 7.17
C GLU A 122 2.32 -7.28 8.62
N LYS A 123 1.17 -7.11 9.28
CA LYS A 123 1.14 -6.69 10.68
C LYS A 123 1.28 -7.87 11.65
N ASP A 124 0.79 -9.04 11.27
CA ASP A 124 0.84 -10.26 12.10
C ASP A 124 2.23 -10.92 12.07
N PHE A 125 2.94 -10.82 10.95
CA PHE A 125 4.38 -11.07 10.89
C PHE A 125 5.12 -9.79 11.28
N GLY A 126 5.21 -9.50 12.59
CA GLY A 126 6.29 -8.65 13.10
C GLY A 126 7.61 -9.12 12.48
N PRO A 127 8.58 -8.23 12.22
CA PRO A 127 9.74 -8.54 11.38
C PRO A 127 10.35 -9.88 11.82
N GLU A 128 10.14 -10.93 11.02
CA GLU A 128 10.80 -12.20 11.25
C GLU A 128 12.29 -11.94 11.06
N ASP A 129 13.01 -11.86 12.18
CA ASP A 129 14.39 -12.28 12.36
C ASP A 129 15.31 -12.12 11.13
N PHE A 130 15.40 -10.91 10.57
CA PHE A 130 16.63 -10.52 9.90
C PHE A 130 17.58 -10.01 10.96
N ASP A 131 18.22 -10.97 11.62
CA ASP A 131 19.39 -10.79 12.47
C ASP A 131 20.50 -10.11 11.68
N THR A 132 20.60 -8.79 11.86
CA THR A 132 21.90 -8.11 11.88
C THR A 132 21.97 -7.34 13.18
N SER A 133 22.40 -8.07 14.20
CA SER A 133 23.01 -7.55 15.42
C SER A 133 23.90 -6.32 15.21
N ASP A 134 23.82 -5.42 16.20
CA ASP A 134 24.90 -4.59 16.76
C ASP A 134 25.27 -3.29 16.00
N GLU A 135 25.38 -2.11 16.61
CA GLU A 135 25.60 -1.71 18.01
C GLU A 135 24.88 -0.37 18.34
N ASN A 136 24.64 -0.18 19.64
CA ASN A 136 24.15 1.00 20.32
C ASN A 136 25.06 2.24 20.18
N GLU A 137 24.49 3.44 20.38
CA GLU A 137 24.97 4.42 21.38
C GLU A 137 24.01 5.63 21.44
N ASP A 138 23.22 5.66 22.52
CA ASP A 138 22.96 6.75 23.45
C ASP A 138 22.76 8.22 22.98
N ASP A 139 21.59 8.71 23.40
CA ASP A 139 21.34 9.95 24.14
C ASP A 139 21.36 11.35 23.46
N ASP A 140 20.23 12.01 23.69
CA ASP A 140 20.02 13.40 24.11
C ASP A 140 19.93 14.57 23.10
N GLU A 141 18.69 15.07 23.05
CA GLU A 141 18.28 16.45 23.36
C GLU A 141 18.52 17.60 22.34
N TYR A 142 17.43 18.32 22.12
CA TYR A 142 17.18 19.55 21.36
C TYR A 142 18.33 20.57 21.25
N MET A 143 18.50 21.18 20.07
CA MET A 143 18.46 22.64 19.86
C MET A 143 18.40 23.01 18.36
N GLU A 144 17.51 23.93 18.02
CA GLU A 144 17.53 24.71 16.78
C GLU A 144 18.80 25.56 16.69
N ASP A 145 19.44 25.62 15.51
CA ASP A 145 20.17 26.83 15.11
C ASP A 145 20.31 26.97 13.58
N ASN A 146 19.42 27.82 13.05
CA ASN A 146 19.63 28.82 12.02
C ASN A 146 21.00 28.85 11.29
N PHE A 147 21.04 28.36 10.04
CA PHE A 147 22.02 28.85 9.05
C PHE A 147 21.36 29.32 7.77
N ASN A 148 20.98 30.60 7.82
CA ASN A 148 20.68 31.44 6.66
C ASN A 148 21.92 31.51 5.74
N ARG A 149 21.98 30.66 4.71
CA ARG A 149 22.90 30.85 3.57
C ARG A 149 22.10 31.12 2.31
N LYS A 150 21.86 32.40 2.05
CA LYS A 150 21.50 32.92 0.73
C LYS A 150 22.45 32.36 -0.32
N VAL A 151 21.94 31.54 -1.23
CA VAL A 151 22.60 31.23 -2.49
C VAL A 151 21.75 31.82 -3.60
N ASN A 152 22.32 32.83 -4.26
CA ASN A 152 21.72 33.51 -5.40
C ASN A 152 21.63 32.53 -6.57
N HIS A 153 20.42 32.17 -7.01
CA HIS A 153 20.21 31.50 -8.28
C HIS A 153 20.29 32.50 -9.43
N SER A 154 21.50 32.69 -9.98
CA SER A 154 21.64 33.11 -11.38
C SER A 154 21.60 31.85 -12.24
N SER A 155 20.52 31.70 -13.01
CA SER A 155 20.34 30.63 -13.99
C SER A 155 21.24 30.85 -15.20
N SER A 156 22.13 29.90 -15.44
CA SER A 156 22.75 29.68 -16.76
C SER A 156 22.88 28.17 -16.97
N PRO A 157 22.59 27.66 -18.19
CA PRO A 157 22.47 26.24 -18.45
C PRO A 157 23.87 25.61 -18.55
N VAL A 158 24.22 24.74 -17.61
CA VAL A 158 25.45 23.93 -17.70
C VAL A 158 25.15 22.72 -18.58
N LYS A 159 25.84 22.62 -19.72
CA LYS A 159 25.82 21.45 -20.59
C LYS A 159 26.54 20.29 -19.90
N ILE A 160 25.90 19.12 -19.89
CA ILE A 160 26.32 17.88 -19.25
C ILE A 160 27.44 17.22 -20.08
N GLU A 161 28.69 17.31 -19.63
CA GLU A 161 29.85 16.56 -20.18
C GLU A 161 30.23 15.34 -19.31
N THR A 162 29.63 15.16 -18.13
CA THR A 162 30.04 14.15 -17.14
C THR A 162 29.65 12.71 -17.51
N VAL A 163 28.60 12.52 -18.31
CA VAL A 163 28.12 11.17 -18.70
C VAL A 163 29.09 10.46 -19.65
N SER A 164 29.85 11.20 -20.48
CA SER A 164 30.71 10.57 -21.50
C SER A 164 31.92 9.85 -20.91
N HIS A 165 32.54 10.40 -19.86
CA HIS A 165 33.74 9.83 -19.25
C HIS A 165 33.45 8.56 -18.46
N ILE A 166 32.31 8.51 -17.76
CA ILE A 166 31.86 7.31 -17.02
C ILE A 166 31.56 6.19 -18.01
N GLN A 167 30.82 6.49 -19.08
CA GLN A 167 30.51 5.51 -20.11
C GLN A 167 31.79 4.95 -20.75
N ALA A 168 32.73 5.80 -21.16
CA ALA A 168 34.00 5.38 -21.74
C ALA A 168 34.91 4.59 -20.77
N TYR A 169 34.73 4.76 -19.46
CA TYR A 169 35.39 3.95 -18.45
C TYR A 169 34.76 2.55 -18.35
N LEU A 170 33.43 2.47 -18.28
CA LEU A 170 32.67 1.22 -18.22
C LEU A 170 32.87 0.35 -19.47
N GLU A 171 32.92 0.96 -20.66
CA GLU A 171 33.17 0.27 -21.93
C GLU A 171 34.54 -0.42 -22.00
N LYS A 172 35.51 0.01 -21.19
CA LYS A 172 36.85 -0.59 -21.12
C LYS A 172 36.96 -1.73 -20.11
N GLN A 173 35.94 -1.93 -19.28
CA GLN A 173 35.94 -2.97 -18.27
C GLN A 173 35.60 -4.33 -18.88
N THR A 174 36.13 -5.40 -18.29
CA THR A 174 35.70 -6.76 -18.63
C THR A 174 34.33 -7.07 -18.04
N LYS A 175 33.69 -8.15 -18.50
CA LYS A 175 32.41 -8.61 -17.94
C LYS A 175 32.48 -8.82 -16.42
N ASP A 176 33.56 -9.42 -15.92
CA ASP A 176 33.72 -9.71 -14.49
C ASP A 176 33.91 -8.42 -13.68
N GLN A 177 34.67 -7.46 -14.21
CA GLN A 177 34.84 -6.15 -13.60
C GLN A 177 33.53 -5.35 -13.55
N LEU A 178 32.72 -5.42 -14.61
CA LEU A 178 31.39 -4.79 -14.62
C LEU A 178 30.45 -5.43 -13.60
N ILE A 179 30.46 -6.76 -13.47
CA ILE A 179 29.67 -7.47 -12.46
C ILE A 179 30.09 -7.01 -11.05
N GLN A 180 31.39 -6.92 -10.79
CA GLN A 180 31.92 -6.48 -9.50
C GLN A 180 31.50 -5.03 -9.18
N ILE A 181 31.65 -4.10 -10.14
CA ILE A 181 31.21 -2.71 -9.97
C ILE A 181 29.71 -2.64 -9.66
N ILE A 182 28.89 -3.41 -10.37
CA ILE A 182 27.43 -3.43 -10.15
C ILE A 182 27.10 -4.02 -8.78
N ALA A 183 27.79 -5.09 -8.36
CA ALA A 183 27.60 -5.70 -7.05
C ALA A 183 27.97 -4.73 -5.92
N GLU A 184 29.12 -4.08 -6.01
CA GLU A 184 29.55 -3.05 -5.04
C GLU A 184 28.56 -1.87 -4.99
N LEU A 185 28.04 -1.43 -6.14
CA LEU A 185 27.01 -0.40 -6.19
C LEU A 185 25.70 -0.87 -5.53
N ALA A 186 25.29 -2.12 -5.73
CA ALA A 186 24.09 -2.68 -5.13
C ALA A 186 24.23 -2.78 -3.61
N GLU A 187 25.36 -3.28 -3.11
CA GLU A 187 25.64 -3.38 -1.66
C GLU A 187 25.56 -2.03 -0.97
N ASN A 188 26.08 -0.97 -1.61
CA ASN A 188 26.10 0.37 -1.04
C ASN A 188 24.84 1.22 -1.34
N ASN A 189 23.91 0.72 -2.16
CA ASN A 189 22.71 1.46 -2.55
C ASN A 189 21.48 0.54 -2.55
N PRO A 190 20.65 0.57 -1.48
CA PRO A 190 19.47 -0.29 -1.35
C PRO A 190 18.51 -0.22 -2.53
N THR A 191 18.32 0.97 -3.13
CA THR A 191 17.47 1.16 -4.32
C THR A 191 17.99 0.40 -5.55
N ILE A 192 19.33 0.37 -5.74
CA ILE A 192 19.95 -0.38 -6.84
C ILE A 192 19.82 -1.87 -6.59
N LYS A 193 20.06 -2.32 -5.34
CA LYS A 193 19.87 -3.72 -4.94
C LYS A 193 18.46 -4.21 -5.24
N LEU A 194 17.44 -3.51 -4.74
CA LEU A 194 16.03 -3.82 -5.00
C LEU A 194 15.74 -3.85 -6.51
N SER A 195 16.21 -2.87 -7.27
CA SER A 195 16.00 -2.84 -8.73
C SER A 195 16.66 -4.00 -9.47
N LEU A 196 17.80 -4.53 -8.99
CA LEU A 196 18.45 -5.70 -9.58
C LEU A 196 17.74 -6.99 -9.19
N GLU A 197 17.33 -7.13 -7.93
CA GLU A 197 16.53 -8.26 -7.44
C GLU A 197 15.21 -8.38 -8.22
N ASP A 198 14.53 -7.27 -8.44
CA ASP A 198 13.33 -7.16 -9.26
C ASP A 198 13.54 -7.68 -10.69
N ARG A 199 14.64 -7.26 -11.33
CA ARG A 199 15.00 -7.71 -12.68
C ARG A 199 15.30 -9.21 -12.72
N CYS A 200 16.03 -9.72 -11.73
CA CYS A 200 16.29 -11.14 -11.58
C CYS A 200 14.98 -11.94 -11.41
N ALA A 201 14.03 -11.44 -10.62
CA ALA A 201 12.74 -12.09 -10.44
C ALA A 201 11.93 -12.19 -11.75
N VAL A 202 11.96 -11.14 -12.58
CA VAL A 202 11.35 -11.16 -13.93
C VAL A 202 12.02 -12.20 -14.83
N ASP A 203 13.35 -12.23 -14.86
CA ASP A 203 14.11 -13.13 -15.74
C ASP A 203 14.00 -14.60 -15.33
N GLU A 204 13.86 -14.89 -14.03
CA GLU A 204 13.65 -16.23 -13.48
C GLU A 204 12.19 -16.70 -13.55
N ASN A 205 11.32 -15.97 -14.26
CA ASN A 205 9.90 -16.27 -14.42
C ASN A 205 9.13 -16.36 -13.09
N ARG A 206 9.56 -15.61 -12.07
CA ARG A 206 8.87 -15.50 -10.77
C ARG A 206 7.77 -14.43 -10.81
N VAL A 207 7.05 -14.37 -11.92
CA VAL A 207 6.04 -13.34 -12.23
C VAL A 207 4.91 -13.29 -11.19
N PRO A 208 4.34 -14.41 -10.71
CA PRO A 208 3.29 -14.34 -9.69
C PRO A 208 3.74 -13.68 -8.39
N SER A 209 4.95 -14.01 -7.91
CA SER A 209 5.54 -13.39 -6.72
C SER A 209 5.78 -11.89 -6.94
N LEU A 210 6.27 -11.52 -8.12
CA LEU A 210 6.52 -10.13 -8.46
C LEU A 210 5.23 -9.31 -8.56
N VAL A 211 4.17 -9.88 -9.16
CA VAL A 211 2.84 -9.26 -9.19
C VAL A 211 2.34 -9.00 -7.77
N LYS A 212 2.46 -9.98 -6.86
CA LYS A 212 2.11 -9.80 -5.44
C LYS A 212 2.95 -8.71 -4.78
N THR A 213 4.24 -8.60 -5.09
CA THR A 213 5.11 -7.52 -4.61
C THR A 213 4.67 -6.15 -5.11
N ILE A 214 4.37 -6.00 -6.40
CA ILE A 214 3.90 -4.73 -6.98
C ILE A 214 2.55 -4.36 -6.38
N GLN A 215 1.66 -5.34 -6.22
CA GLN A 215 0.35 -5.15 -5.60
C GLN A 215 0.49 -4.57 -4.20
N LYS A 216 1.28 -5.22 -3.33
CA LYS A 216 1.58 -4.73 -1.98
C LYS A 216 2.14 -3.31 -1.98
N GLU A 217 3.05 -3.00 -2.92
CA GLU A 217 3.63 -1.67 -3.03
C GLU A 217 2.59 -0.60 -3.44
N ILE A 218 1.74 -0.88 -4.43
CA ILE A 218 0.62 -0.01 -4.84
C ILE A 218 -0.27 0.30 -3.63
N VAL A 219 -0.66 -0.74 -2.89
CA VAL A 219 -1.54 -0.62 -1.74
C VAL A 219 -0.87 0.20 -0.64
N LYS A 220 0.40 -0.06 -0.32
CA LYS A 220 1.16 0.70 0.69
C LYS A 220 1.27 2.18 0.32
N LEU A 221 1.60 2.50 -0.92
CA LEU A 221 1.69 3.89 -1.40
C LEU A 221 0.33 4.60 -1.30
N SER A 222 -0.77 3.88 -1.56
CA SER A 222 -2.12 4.43 -1.49
C SER A 222 -2.66 4.74 -0.08
N GLN A 223 -1.93 4.37 0.98
CA GLN A 223 -2.38 4.65 2.35
C GLN A 223 -2.10 6.09 2.79
N THR A 224 -1.04 6.72 2.28
CA THR A 224 -0.60 8.04 2.75
C THR A 224 -0.87 9.10 1.70
N PRO A 225 -1.86 9.99 1.90
CA PRO A 225 -2.15 11.06 0.97
C PRO A 225 -0.96 11.98 0.73
N GLY A 226 -0.85 12.46 -0.50
CA GLY A 226 0.09 13.53 -0.84
C GLY A 226 -0.36 14.84 -0.21
N TRP A 227 0.60 15.67 0.18
CA TRP A 227 0.31 17.02 0.67
C TRP A 227 1.45 17.97 0.36
N LYS A 228 1.12 19.26 0.24
CA LYS A 228 2.11 20.31 0.02
C LYS A 228 1.73 21.60 0.73
N ASN A 229 2.64 22.14 1.51
CA ASN A 229 2.50 23.44 2.13
C ASN A 229 2.98 24.54 1.18
N HIS A 230 2.05 25.38 0.73
CA HIS A 230 2.33 26.46 -0.23
C HIS A 230 3.24 27.58 0.30
N TRP A 231 3.52 27.63 1.61
CA TRP A 231 4.28 28.71 2.24
C TRP A 231 5.77 28.42 2.33
N ASN A 232 6.14 27.18 2.67
CA ASN A 232 7.53 26.77 2.83
C ASN A 232 7.99 25.74 1.77
N GLY A 233 7.08 25.23 0.95
CA GLY A 233 7.37 24.23 -0.08
C GLY A 233 7.62 22.82 0.44
N GLU A 234 7.40 22.58 1.74
CA GLU A 234 7.44 21.22 2.30
C GLU A 234 6.24 20.43 1.83
N GLY A 235 6.43 19.12 1.70
CA GLY A 235 5.36 18.24 1.29
C GLY A 235 5.84 16.81 1.23
N PHE A 236 4.90 15.93 0.96
CA PHE A 236 5.13 14.52 0.71
C PHE A 236 4.32 14.12 -0.51
N ILE A 237 4.97 13.54 -1.51
CA ILE A 237 4.32 12.93 -2.67
C ILE A 237 4.72 11.45 -2.69
N PRO A 238 3.77 10.51 -2.74
CA PRO A 238 4.07 9.09 -2.90
C PRO A 238 4.87 8.82 -4.18
N ASP A 239 6.00 8.14 -4.07
CA ASP A 239 6.87 7.81 -5.21
C ASP A 239 6.43 6.50 -5.87
N TYR A 240 5.82 6.60 -7.07
CA TYR A 240 5.39 5.45 -7.85
C TYR A 240 6.45 4.99 -8.87
N SER A 241 7.67 5.55 -8.84
CA SER A 241 8.71 5.27 -9.83
C SER A 241 9.09 3.79 -9.90
N ARG A 242 9.16 3.09 -8.76
CA ARG A 242 9.47 1.66 -8.73
C ARG A 242 8.34 0.83 -9.36
N VAL A 243 7.08 1.08 -8.97
CA VAL A 243 5.89 0.46 -9.59
C VAL A 243 5.90 0.69 -11.10
N ARG A 244 6.12 1.93 -11.56
CA ARG A 244 6.22 2.29 -12.98
C ARG A 244 7.30 1.49 -13.72
N ASN A 245 8.48 1.35 -13.12
CA ASN A 245 9.58 0.58 -13.70
C ASN A 245 9.25 -0.91 -13.79
N LEU A 246 8.64 -1.47 -12.75
CA LEU A 246 8.23 -2.88 -12.71
C LEU A 246 7.13 -3.21 -13.72
N LEU A 247 6.10 -2.37 -13.83
CA LEU A 247 5.06 -2.51 -14.87
C LEU A 247 5.67 -2.46 -16.28
N SER A 248 6.65 -1.58 -16.51
CA SER A 248 7.34 -1.49 -17.80
C SER A 248 8.13 -2.77 -18.12
N GLN A 249 8.81 -3.34 -17.12
CA GLN A 249 9.55 -4.59 -17.27
C GLN A 249 8.63 -5.76 -17.58
N LEU A 250 7.54 -5.92 -16.83
CA LEU A 250 6.52 -6.95 -17.07
C LEU A 250 5.96 -6.84 -18.50
N LEU A 251 5.57 -5.63 -18.91
CA LEU A 251 5.05 -5.40 -20.26
C LEU A 251 6.08 -5.77 -21.35
N SER A 252 7.35 -5.38 -21.16
CA SER A 252 8.41 -5.68 -22.13
C SER A 252 8.66 -7.19 -22.33
N LYS A 253 8.27 -8.01 -21.34
CA LYS A 253 8.38 -9.46 -21.36
C LYS A 253 7.10 -10.16 -21.82
N GLY A 254 6.05 -9.42 -22.13
CA GLY A 254 4.79 -9.93 -22.67
C GLY A 254 3.69 -10.18 -21.63
N TYR A 255 3.91 -9.82 -20.36
CA TYR A 255 2.92 -9.98 -19.27
C TYR A 255 1.90 -8.83 -19.27
N ALA A 256 1.24 -8.62 -20.41
CA ALA A 256 0.29 -7.53 -20.58
C ALA A 256 -0.98 -7.70 -19.73
N GLU A 257 -1.41 -8.94 -19.48
CA GLU A 257 -2.60 -9.23 -18.68
C GLU A 257 -2.38 -8.89 -17.20
N GLU A 258 -1.23 -9.27 -16.66
CA GLU A 258 -0.83 -8.96 -15.28
C GLU A 258 -0.68 -7.44 -15.07
N VAL A 259 -0.10 -6.73 -16.03
CA VAL A 259 0.02 -5.25 -16.00
C VAL A 259 -1.36 -4.59 -16.04
N MET A 260 -2.32 -5.13 -16.82
CA MET A 260 -3.68 -4.61 -16.83
C MET A 260 -4.39 -4.82 -15.49
N GLU A 261 -4.21 -5.98 -14.85
CA GLU A 261 -4.85 -6.27 -13.56
C GLU A 261 -4.31 -5.35 -12.47
N LEU A 262 -2.98 -5.23 -12.37
CA LEU A 262 -2.32 -4.24 -11.49
C LEU A 262 -2.77 -2.80 -11.80
N GLY A 263 -3.01 -2.49 -13.08
CA GLY A 263 -3.50 -1.19 -13.51
C GLY A 263 -4.93 -0.86 -13.04
N LYS A 264 -5.83 -1.85 -12.97
CA LYS A 264 -7.18 -1.65 -12.42
C LYS A 264 -7.12 -1.35 -10.93
N GLU A 265 -6.27 -2.08 -10.22
CA GLU A 265 -6.07 -1.85 -8.79
C GLU A 265 -5.47 -0.47 -8.53
N LEU A 266 -4.43 -0.10 -9.28
CA LEU A 266 -3.82 1.23 -9.22
C LEU A 266 -4.83 2.34 -9.51
N LEU A 267 -5.73 2.16 -10.48
CA LEU A 267 -6.76 3.16 -10.78
C LEU A 267 -7.76 3.30 -9.64
N THR A 268 -8.15 2.18 -9.02
CA THR A 268 -9.10 2.15 -7.91
C THR A 268 -8.53 2.83 -6.68
N THR A 269 -7.36 2.36 -6.21
CA THR A 269 -6.70 2.91 -5.02
C THR A 269 -6.19 4.32 -5.26
N GLY A 270 -5.70 4.61 -6.48
CA GLY A 270 -5.21 5.91 -6.88
C GLY A 270 -6.30 6.99 -6.90
N LYS A 271 -7.53 6.65 -7.31
CA LYS A 271 -8.65 7.58 -7.25
C LYS A 271 -8.92 8.04 -5.82
N GLU A 272 -9.00 7.10 -4.90
CA GLU A 272 -9.28 7.38 -3.48
C GLU A 272 -8.13 8.18 -2.84
N LEU A 273 -6.89 7.85 -3.19
CA LEU A 273 -5.71 8.60 -2.75
C LEU A 273 -5.76 10.06 -3.20
N ILE A 274 -6.09 10.31 -4.47
CA ILE A 274 -6.21 11.67 -5.03
C ILE A 274 -7.31 12.45 -4.31
N GLU A 275 -8.45 11.82 -4.00
CA GLU A 275 -9.54 12.47 -3.25
C GLU A 275 -9.13 12.90 -1.84
N MET A 276 -8.15 12.23 -1.22
CA MET A 276 -7.62 12.56 0.11
C MET A 276 -6.38 13.47 0.09
N SER A 277 -5.79 13.71 -1.08
CA SER A 277 -4.53 14.45 -1.19
C SER A 277 -4.77 15.96 -1.25
N ASP A 278 -3.90 16.71 -0.59
CA ASP A 278 -3.88 18.19 -0.56
C ASP A 278 -2.57 18.70 -1.18
N ASP A 279 -2.40 18.36 -2.46
CA ASP A 279 -1.25 18.75 -3.29
C ASP A 279 -1.72 19.48 -4.57
N ASP A 280 -0.77 19.97 -5.39
CA ASP A 280 -1.07 20.71 -6.62
C ASP A 280 -1.32 19.76 -7.83
N GLY A 281 -1.64 18.49 -7.57
CA GLY A 281 -1.84 17.45 -8.58
C GLY A 281 -0.60 16.58 -8.84
N GLU A 282 0.44 16.67 -8.01
CA GLU A 282 1.63 15.84 -8.14
C GLU A 282 1.34 14.35 -7.91
N THR A 283 0.53 13.99 -6.90
CA THR A 283 0.14 12.57 -6.68
C THR A 283 -0.61 12.00 -7.89
N GLY A 284 -1.51 12.79 -8.46
CA GLY A 284 -2.21 12.41 -9.70
C GLY A 284 -1.26 12.21 -10.88
N SER A 285 -0.21 13.02 -10.97
CA SER A 285 0.80 12.92 -12.03
C SER A 285 1.67 11.67 -11.89
N GLU A 286 2.04 11.28 -10.67
CA GLU A 286 2.76 10.04 -10.40
C GLU A 286 1.95 8.79 -10.83
N ILE A 287 0.68 8.72 -10.42
CA ILE A 287 -0.22 7.63 -10.80
C ILE A 287 -0.45 7.61 -12.32
N ALA A 288 -0.65 8.78 -12.95
CA ALA A 288 -0.84 8.89 -14.39
C ALA A 288 0.35 8.30 -15.17
N GLY A 289 1.59 8.54 -14.70
CA GLY A 289 2.79 7.97 -15.31
C GLY A 289 2.83 6.44 -15.30
N CYS A 290 2.24 5.79 -14.29
CA CYS A 290 2.05 4.33 -14.29
C CYS A 290 0.94 3.90 -15.26
N LEU A 291 -0.19 4.62 -15.28
CA LEU A 291 -1.32 4.31 -16.16
C LEU A 291 -0.97 4.39 -17.65
N GLU A 292 -0.01 5.22 -18.05
CA GLU A 292 0.51 5.20 -19.42
C GLU A 292 1.02 3.82 -19.86
N ILE A 293 1.65 3.07 -18.96
CA ILE A 293 2.13 1.71 -19.23
C ILE A 293 0.96 0.74 -19.31
N VAL A 294 -0.02 0.90 -18.41
CA VAL A 294 -1.25 0.10 -18.41
C VAL A 294 -2.00 0.28 -19.73
N PHE A 295 -2.10 1.49 -20.26
CA PHE A 295 -2.73 1.73 -21.57
C PHE A 295 -1.94 1.12 -22.72
N LYS A 296 -0.60 1.12 -22.66
CA LYS A 296 0.23 0.37 -23.63
C LYS A 296 -0.01 -1.14 -23.54
N ALA A 297 -0.17 -1.68 -22.32
CA ALA A 297 -0.50 -3.09 -22.10
C ALA A 297 -1.89 -3.44 -22.66
N LEU A 298 -2.88 -2.57 -22.46
CA LEU A 298 -4.22 -2.72 -23.03
C LEU A 298 -4.18 -2.81 -24.56
N ALA A 299 -3.39 -1.97 -25.22
CA ALA A 299 -3.22 -2.01 -26.68
C ALA A 299 -2.52 -3.30 -27.16
N ALA A 300 -1.64 -3.87 -26.35
CA ALA A 300 -0.93 -5.12 -26.65
C ALA A 300 -1.73 -6.38 -26.30
N SER A 301 -2.80 -6.27 -25.50
CA SER A 301 -3.57 -7.42 -25.06
C SER A 301 -4.46 -7.99 -26.17
N PRO A 302 -4.55 -9.33 -26.30
CA PRO A 302 -5.45 -9.99 -27.24
C PRO A 302 -6.94 -9.67 -26.98
N LEU A 303 -7.30 -9.20 -25.78
CA LEU A 303 -8.66 -8.76 -25.44
C LEU A 303 -9.10 -7.50 -26.22
N SER A 304 -8.17 -6.69 -26.72
CA SER A 304 -8.44 -5.55 -27.62
C SER A 304 -9.10 -5.99 -28.95
N SER A 305 -8.95 -7.28 -29.33
CA SER A 305 -9.50 -7.84 -30.56
C SER A 305 -10.86 -8.54 -30.41
N ARG A 306 -11.41 -8.65 -29.18
CA ARG A 306 -12.80 -9.12 -28.99
C ARG A 306 -13.76 -8.00 -29.38
N ASN A 307 -14.17 -8.02 -30.65
CA ASN A 307 -15.35 -7.30 -31.13
C ASN A 307 -16.51 -7.56 -30.16
N TYR A 308 -16.94 -6.53 -29.42
CA TYR A 308 -18.27 -6.55 -28.85
C TYR A 308 -19.25 -6.56 -30.02
N PRO A 309 -20.15 -7.55 -30.14
CA PRO A 309 -21.29 -7.38 -31.02
C PRO A 309 -22.05 -6.15 -30.52
N ILE A 310 -22.17 -5.16 -31.40
CA ILE A 310 -23.13 -4.09 -31.23
C ILE A 310 -24.49 -4.77 -31.40
N GLU A 311 -25.15 -5.10 -30.29
CA GLU A 311 -26.59 -5.36 -30.26
C GLU A 311 -27.34 -4.06 -29.97
#